data_AF-A0A397UAX2-F1
#
_entry.id   AF-A0A397UAX2-F1
#
_cell.length_a   1.000
_cell.length_b   1.000
_cell.length_c   1.000
_cell.angle_alpha   90.00
_cell.angle_beta   90.00
_cell.angle_gamma   90.00
#
_symmetry.space_group_name_H-M   'P 1'
#
loop_
_entity.id
_entity.type
_entity.pdbx_description
1 polymer ?
#
loop_
_entity_poly.entity_id
_entity_poly.type
_entity_poly.pdbx_seq_one_letter_code
_entity_poly.pdbx_strand_id
1 'polypeptide(L)'
;MCLESKMANLADCYLGYIKLAIAIKNIFQDHHLMFYRKCVSIFNERFHALDYDEYLLAYYLHPKYRGTGIKQSQFARVAGIAGRLWTKMIGSKIKKADLEILKAQLRKYACNEEPYNGSYVLAIDSPTRWWKTTGDGTKDKLGPLSSLAVKLFSVRPHAASCERIWSCCGWILGDRRTRLGTKNLESIVKISSYLISNAKQELHYYGLELTEEEIQTVFQDIDLFYEDEEEENFDDLDESEDLIDFDIEDQNLEIENLIALNNIESNNDDENINDNNNNLNEDLNNEEIEEFDEDQFGAEFESMLDY
;
A
#
# COMPACT_ATOMS: atom_id res chain seq x y z
N MET A 1 -2.56 1.55 8.88
CA MET A 1 -2.62 1.59 7.39
C MET A 1 -2.87 0.19 6.88
N CYS A 2 -3.97 -0.02 6.14
CA CYS A 2 -4.30 -1.31 5.54
C CYS A 2 -3.40 -1.60 4.32
N LEU A 3 -2.85 -2.81 4.22
CA LEU A 3 -1.96 -3.23 3.11
C LEU A 3 -2.70 -3.36 1.76
N GLU A 4 -4.03 -3.39 1.78
CA GLU A 4 -4.87 -3.39 0.58
C GLU A 4 -5.25 -1.98 0.10
N SER A 5 -4.78 -0.95 0.82
CA SER A 5 -5.00 0.44 0.45
C SER A 5 -4.34 0.74 -0.90
N LYS A 6 -5.01 1.56 -1.72
CA LYS A 6 -4.41 2.11 -2.95
C LYS A 6 -3.14 2.92 -2.69
N MET A 7 -2.85 3.30 -1.44
CA MET A 7 -1.64 4.04 -1.07
C MET A 7 -0.52 3.12 -0.57
N ALA A 8 -0.81 1.85 -0.29
CA ALA A 8 0.17 0.89 0.21
C ALA A 8 1.29 0.65 -0.82
N ASN A 9 2.50 0.50 -0.28
CA ASN A 9 3.71 0.21 -1.02
C ASN A 9 4.53 -0.89 -0.33
N LEU A 10 5.61 -1.33 -0.97
CA LEU A 10 6.46 -2.42 -0.47
C LEU A 10 7.05 -2.15 0.94
N ALA A 11 7.30 -0.88 1.30
CA ALA A 11 7.78 -0.53 2.63
C ALA A 11 6.74 -0.79 3.71
N ASP A 12 5.45 -0.60 3.41
CA ASP A 12 4.36 -0.83 4.35
C ASP A 12 4.22 -2.31 4.66
N CYS A 13 4.43 -3.19 3.67
CA CYS A 13 4.47 -4.64 3.88
C CYS A 13 5.60 -5.05 4.81
N TYR A 14 6.81 -4.50 4.59
CA TYR A 14 7.95 -4.79 5.44
C TYR A 14 7.76 -4.24 6.86
N LEU A 15 7.15 -3.06 7.01
CA LEU A 15 6.74 -2.54 8.31
C LEU A 15 5.70 -3.44 8.99
N GLY A 16 4.76 -4.01 8.23
CA GLY A 16 3.80 -5.01 8.71
C GLY A 16 4.50 -6.22 9.34
N TYR A 17 5.54 -6.75 8.70
CA TYR A 17 6.37 -7.83 9.27
C TYR A 17 7.04 -7.43 10.58
N ILE A 18 7.60 -6.23 10.65
CA ILE A 18 8.23 -5.72 11.87
C ILE A 18 7.19 -5.63 13.00
N LYS A 19 6.03 -5.05 12.72
CA LYS A 19 4.94 -4.92 13.70
C LYS A 19 4.43 -6.28 14.16
N LEU A 20 4.28 -7.22 13.25
CA LEU A 20 3.87 -8.59 13.58
C LEU A 20 4.92 -9.30 14.45
N ALA A 21 6.20 -9.15 14.15
CA ALA A 21 7.29 -9.70 14.95
C ALA A 21 7.30 -9.12 16.37
N ILE A 22 7.11 -7.80 16.50
CA ILE A 22 6.98 -7.12 17.80
C ILE A 22 5.76 -7.63 18.55
N ALA A 23 4.61 -7.76 17.87
CA ALA A 23 3.39 -8.29 18.47
C ALA A 23 3.61 -9.72 18.98
N ILE A 24 4.13 -10.63 18.15
CA ILE A 24 4.43 -12.02 18.56
C ILE A 24 5.34 -12.04 19.79
N LYS A 25 6.37 -11.18 19.83
CA LYS A 25 7.28 -11.06 20.97
C LYS A 25 6.58 -10.56 22.25
N ASN A 26 5.62 -9.65 22.11
CA ASN A 26 4.93 -9.02 23.23
C ASN A 26 3.75 -9.83 23.77
N ILE A 27 3.08 -10.65 22.94
CA ILE A 27 1.87 -11.37 23.33
C ILE A 27 2.15 -12.41 24.45
N PHE A 28 3.40 -12.84 24.65
CA PHE A 28 3.67 -14.03 25.48
C PHE A 28 4.77 -13.83 26.53
N GLN A 29 4.63 -12.80 27.36
CA GLN A 29 5.50 -12.65 28.52
C GLN A 29 5.30 -13.77 29.58
N ASP A 30 4.14 -14.45 29.64
CA ASP A 30 3.95 -15.49 30.68
C ASP A 30 3.10 -16.75 30.34
N HIS A 31 2.21 -16.81 29.33
CA HIS A 31 1.33 -18.00 29.11
C HIS A 31 1.29 -18.49 27.65
N HIS A 32 1.07 -19.79 27.41
CA HIS A 32 0.95 -20.45 26.08
C HIS A 32 2.23 -20.56 25.22
N LEU A 33 3.34 -21.02 25.82
CA LEU A 33 4.63 -21.25 25.13
C LEU A 33 4.53 -22.07 23.83
N MET A 34 3.65 -23.08 23.77
CA MET A 34 3.48 -23.89 22.54
C MET A 34 2.87 -23.08 21.39
N PHE A 35 1.90 -22.22 21.68
CA PHE A 35 1.29 -21.36 20.66
C PHE A 35 2.28 -20.28 20.20
N TYR A 36 3.02 -19.66 21.13
CA TYR A 36 4.11 -18.74 20.79
C TYR A 36 5.13 -19.38 19.85
N ARG A 37 5.60 -20.59 20.20
CA ARG A 37 6.55 -21.34 19.38
C ARG A 37 6.02 -21.63 17.98
N LYS A 38 4.75 -22.01 17.86
CA LYS A 38 4.12 -22.21 16.55
C LYS A 38 4.04 -20.89 15.76
N CYS A 39 3.71 -19.77 16.42
CA CYS A 39 3.71 -18.45 15.80
C CYS A 39 5.09 -18.06 15.27
N VAL A 40 6.16 -18.28 16.05
CA VAL A 40 7.54 -17.99 15.63
C VAL A 40 7.95 -18.88 14.45
N SER A 41 7.63 -20.17 14.50
CA SER A 41 7.91 -21.10 13.39
C SER A 41 7.23 -20.67 12.10
N ILE A 42 5.92 -20.38 12.14
CA ILE A 42 5.16 -19.92 10.98
C ILE A 42 5.70 -18.58 10.49
N PHE A 43 6.00 -17.65 11.41
CA PHE A 43 6.57 -16.37 11.07
C PHE A 43 7.90 -16.53 10.33
N ASN A 44 8.84 -17.33 10.85
CA ASN A 44 10.14 -17.53 10.21
C ASN A 44 10.00 -18.17 8.83
N GLU A 45 9.14 -19.19 8.69
CA GLU A 45 8.85 -19.83 7.41
C GLU A 45 8.31 -18.82 6.38
N ARG A 46 7.30 -18.03 6.77
CA ARG A 46 6.71 -17.01 5.88
C ARG A 46 7.68 -15.87 5.60
N PHE A 47 8.49 -15.48 6.58
CA PHE A 47 9.51 -14.47 6.43
C PHE A 47 10.55 -14.90 5.39
N HIS A 48 11.04 -16.14 5.43
CA HIS A 48 11.96 -16.67 4.41
C HIS A 48 11.34 -16.70 3.02
N ALA A 49 10.07 -17.08 2.91
CA ALA A 49 9.36 -17.08 1.63
C ALA A 49 9.21 -15.67 1.02
N LEU A 50 9.23 -14.63 1.86
CA LEU A 50 8.85 -13.26 1.51
C LEU A 50 9.95 -12.22 1.81
N ASP A 51 11.18 -12.63 2.19
CA ASP A 51 12.36 -11.77 2.38
C ASP A 51 12.95 -11.31 1.04
N TYR A 52 12.09 -10.72 0.22
CA TYR A 52 12.49 -10.11 -1.04
C TYR A 52 13.29 -8.84 -0.77
N ASP A 53 14.42 -8.75 -1.46
CA ASP A 53 15.35 -7.63 -1.41
C ASP A 53 14.65 -6.27 -1.63
N GLU A 54 13.65 -6.24 -2.50
CA GLU A 54 12.85 -5.06 -2.85
C GLU A 54 12.09 -4.49 -1.64
N TYR A 55 11.59 -5.35 -0.74
CA TYR A 55 10.81 -4.94 0.43
C TYR A 55 11.73 -4.30 1.48
N LEU A 56 12.87 -4.94 1.76
CA LEU A 56 13.90 -4.38 2.64
C LEU A 56 14.41 -3.03 2.12
N LEU A 57 14.70 -2.92 0.82
CA LEU A 57 15.16 -1.66 0.24
C LEU A 57 14.06 -0.59 0.29
N ALA A 58 12.79 -0.95 0.05
CA ALA A 58 11.68 0.00 0.11
C ALA A 58 11.52 0.58 1.51
N TYR A 59 11.56 -0.27 2.54
CA TYR A 59 11.55 0.17 3.93
C TYR A 59 12.73 1.07 4.27
N TYR A 60 13.93 0.72 3.81
CA TYR A 60 15.11 1.56 4.00
C TYR A 60 14.95 2.94 3.37
N LEU A 61 14.44 3.00 2.13
CA LEU A 61 14.26 4.25 1.36
C LEU A 61 12.99 5.02 1.73
N HIS A 62 12.17 4.55 2.67
CA HIS A 62 10.97 5.27 3.05
C HIS A 62 11.33 6.52 3.87
N PRO A 63 10.94 7.75 3.47
CA PRO A 63 11.42 8.98 4.12
C PRO A 63 11.06 9.11 5.60
N LYS A 64 9.92 8.52 6.02
CA LYS A 64 9.52 8.42 7.43
C LYS A 64 10.34 7.42 8.23
N TYR A 65 10.57 6.22 7.69
CA TYR A 65 11.13 5.11 8.45
C TYR A 65 12.66 5.10 8.35
N ARG A 66 13.22 5.44 7.19
CA ARG A 66 14.65 5.51 6.91
C ARG A 66 15.45 4.27 7.35
N GLY A 67 14.83 3.10 7.29
CA GLY A 67 15.46 1.88 7.79
C GLY A 67 15.65 1.84 9.31
N THR A 68 14.85 2.58 10.08
CA THR A 68 14.91 2.59 11.55
C THR A 68 14.87 1.16 12.08
N GLY A 69 15.76 0.87 13.01
CA GLY A 69 15.94 -0.46 13.60
C GLY A 69 16.84 -1.39 12.78
N ILE A 70 17.09 -1.15 11.48
CA ILE A 70 18.04 -1.97 10.71
C ILE A 70 19.43 -1.86 11.32
N LYS A 71 20.07 -3.00 11.57
CA LYS A 71 21.42 -3.04 12.11
C LYS A 71 22.41 -2.44 11.12
N GLN A 72 23.37 -1.65 11.60
CA GLN A 72 24.39 -1.00 10.78
C GLN A 72 25.20 -2.00 9.92
N SER A 73 25.39 -3.24 10.40
CA SER A 73 26.04 -4.32 9.66
C SER A 73 25.32 -4.67 8.34
N GLN A 74 24.02 -4.37 8.23
CA GLN A 74 23.22 -4.65 7.05
C GLN A 74 23.32 -3.56 5.97
N PHE A 75 24.00 -2.43 6.23
CA PHE A 75 24.18 -1.39 5.22
C PHE A 75 24.81 -1.92 3.93
N ALA A 76 25.79 -2.84 4.04
CA ALA A 76 26.42 -3.46 2.87
C ALA A 76 25.42 -4.29 2.05
N ARG A 77 24.50 -5.01 2.71
CA ARG A 77 23.41 -5.75 2.06
C ARG A 77 22.48 -4.79 1.31
N VAL A 78 21.98 -3.75 1.99
CA VAL A 78 21.10 -2.72 1.40
C VAL A 78 21.77 -2.05 0.19
N ALA A 79 23.03 -1.61 0.32
CA ALA A 79 23.77 -1.00 -0.78
C ALA A 79 23.98 -1.96 -1.96
N GLY A 80 24.22 -3.24 -1.67
CA GLY A 80 24.29 -4.30 -2.68
C GLY A 80 22.97 -4.50 -3.43
N ILE A 81 21.85 -4.54 -2.70
CA ILE A 81 20.50 -4.63 -3.28
C ILE A 81 20.23 -3.44 -4.20
N ALA A 82 20.44 -2.21 -3.70
CA ALA A 82 20.25 -0.99 -4.47
C ALA A 82 21.07 -1.01 -5.77
N GLY A 83 22.34 -1.41 -5.70
CA GLY A 83 23.20 -1.56 -6.87
C GLY A 83 22.70 -2.59 -7.88
N ARG A 84 22.24 -3.76 -7.42
CA ARG A 84 21.69 -4.80 -8.31
C ARG A 84 20.42 -4.33 -9.00
N LEU A 85 19.47 -3.75 -8.27
CA LEU A 85 18.21 -3.25 -8.82
C LEU A 85 18.44 -2.08 -9.79
N TRP A 86 19.33 -1.17 -9.45
CA TRP A 86 19.74 -0.09 -10.35
C TRP A 86 20.35 -0.62 -11.65
N THR A 87 21.19 -1.65 -11.56
CA THR A 87 21.78 -2.31 -12.73
C THR A 87 20.73 -2.97 -13.62
N LYS A 88 19.74 -3.63 -13.03
CA LYS A 88 18.60 -4.18 -13.78
C LYS A 88 17.76 -3.08 -14.46
N MET A 89 17.60 -1.93 -13.81
CA MET A 89 16.79 -0.81 -14.31
C MET A 89 17.41 -0.11 -15.52
N ILE A 90 18.74 0.10 -15.53
CA ILE A 90 19.44 0.77 -16.64
C ILE A 90 19.96 -0.22 -17.69
N GLY A 91 20.18 -1.48 -17.32
CA GLY A 91 20.75 -2.51 -18.17
C GLY A 91 22.29 -2.55 -18.13
N SER A 92 22.86 -3.44 -18.94
CA SER A 92 24.26 -3.91 -18.85
C SER A 92 25.36 -2.89 -19.18
N LYS A 93 25.02 -1.61 -19.42
CA LYS A 93 25.99 -0.55 -19.81
C LYS A 93 26.31 0.44 -18.68
N ILE A 94 26.05 0.09 -17.42
CA ILE A 94 26.36 0.95 -16.27
C ILE A 94 27.87 1.10 -16.09
N LYS A 95 28.32 2.34 -15.85
CA LYS A 95 29.70 2.60 -15.47
C LYS A 95 29.88 2.35 -13.98
N LYS A 96 31.05 1.86 -13.59
CA LYS A 96 31.42 1.71 -12.17
C LYS A 96 31.23 3.02 -11.38
N ALA A 97 31.48 4.16 -12.02
CA ALA A 97 31.27 5.49 -11.43
C ALA A 97 29.81 5.74 -11.01
N ASP A 98 28.83 5.30 -11.80
CA ASP A 98 27.41 5.50 -11.51
C ASP A 98 26.98 4.72 -10.26
N LEU A 99 27.56 3.53 -10.06
CA LEU A 99 27.32 2.72 -8.87
C LEU A 99 27.97 3.34 -7.62
N GLU A 100 29.14 3.94 -7.74
CA GLU A 100 29.78 4.65 -6.62
C GLU A 100 29.02 5.93 -6.26
N ILE A 101 28.46 6.64 -7.24
CA ILE A 101 27.54 7.78 -7.01
C ILE A 101 26.30 7.29 -6.25
N LEU A 102 25.68 6.19 -6.68
CA LEU A 102 24.52 5.61 -5.98
C LEU A 102 24.84 5.26 -4.52
N LYS A 103 26.00 4.64 -4.26
CA LYS A 103 26.44 4.34 -2.88
C LYS A 103 26.67 5.59 -2.06
N ALA A 104 27.27 6.64 -2.66
CA ALA A 104 27.48 7.91 -1.98
C ALA A 104 26.14 8.58 -1.61
N GLN A 105 25.18 8.60 -2.55
CA GLN A 105 23.83 9.09 -2.31
C GLN A 105 23.14 8.30 -1.19
N LEU A 106 23.27 6.98 -1.18
CA LEU A 106 22.68 6.12 -0.13
C LEU A 106 23.27 6.42 1.25
N ARG A 107 24.57 6.73 1.34
CA ARG A 107 25.21 7.16 2.59
C ARG A 107 24.70 8.53 3.06
N LYS A 108 24.61 9.51 2.15
CA LYS A 108 24.05 10.84 2.47
C LYS A 108 22.62 10.72 3.00
N TYR A 109 21.79 9.92 2.33
CA TYR A 109 20.42 9.64 2.77
C TYR A 109 20.39 9.00 4.17
N ALA A 110 21.25 8.01 4.41
CA ALA A 110 21.37 7.34 5.71
C ALA A 110 21.80 8.31 6.83
N CYS A 111 22.65 9.29 6.52
CA CYS A 111 23.14 10.29 7.46
C CYS A 111 22.21 11.50 7.61
N ASN A 112 21.06 11.51 6.94
CA ASN A 112 20.14 12.65 6.90
C ASN A 112 20.83 13.96 6.43
N GLU A 113 21.71 13.84 5.45
CA GLU A 113 22.46 14.97 4.88
C GLU A 113 21.78 15.53 3.62
N GLU A 114 22.06 16.78 3.29
CA GLU A 114 21.61 17.43 2.05
C GLU A 114 22.04 16.61 0.80
N PRO A 115 21.13 16.40 -0.18
CA PRO A 115 19.78 16.97 -0.31
C PRO A 115 18.67 16.19 0.41
N TYR A 116 18.98 15.13 1.15
CA TYR A 116 18.02 14.17 1.70
C TYR A 116 17.54 14.47 3.13
N ASN A 117 17.73 15.71 3.59
CA ASN A 117 17.41 16.17 4.95
C ASN A 117 16.00 16.77 5.09
N GLY A 118 15.20 16.80 4.02
CA GLY A 118 13.84 17.31 4.05
C GLY A 118 12.92 16.54 5.01
N SER A 119 12.02 17.26 5.67
CA SER A 119 10.96 16.67 6.49
C SER A 119 9.98 15.86 5.64
N TYR A 120 9.29 14.90 6.27
CA TYR A 120 8.25 14.10 5.62
C TYR A 120 7.02 14.05 6.53
N VAL A 121 5.87 14.50 6.01
CA VAL A 121 4.60 14.52 6.76
C VAL A 121 3.65 13.46 6.19
N LEU A 122 3.37 12.41 6.96
CA LEU A 122 2.59 11.25 6.49
C LEU A 122 1.21 11.62 5.92
N ALA A 123 0.52 12.60 6.53
CA ALA A 123 -0.83 13.00 6.13
C ALA A 123 -0.87 13.71 4.76
N ILE A 124 0.23 14.33 4.33
CA ILE A 124 0.29 15.22 3.17
C ILE A 124 1.18 14.63 2.07
N ASP A 125 2.28 13.98 2.45
CA ASP A 125 3.29 13.48 1.55
C ASP A 125 3.12 12.00 1.19
N SER A 126 3.44 11.68 -0.06
CA SER A 126 3.73 10.32 -0.47
C SER A 126 5.24 10.12 -0.60
N PRO A 127 5.79 8.92 -0.32
CA PRO A 127 7.21 8.65 -0.52
C PRO A 127 7.67 8.98 -1.95
N THR A 128 6.83 8.70 -2.94
CA THR A 128 7.10 9.05 -4.34
C THR A 128 7.23 10.56 -4.56
N ARG A 129 6.35 11.38 -3.97
CA ARG A 129 6.41 12.84 -4.08
C ARG A 129 7.66 13.40 -3.39
N TRP A 130 7.99 12.88 -2.21
CA TRP A 130 9.20 13.25 -1.48
C TRP A 130 10.46 12.94 -2.30
N TRP A 131 10.58 11.74 -2.88
CA TRP A 131 11.74 11.40 -3.73
C TRP A 131 11.81 12.16 -5.06
N LYS A 132 10.68 12.67 -5.58
CA LYS A 132 10.66 13.53 -6.76
C LYS A 132 11.12 14.96 -6.48
N THR A 133 10.88 15.44 -5.26
CA THR A 133 11.26 16.79 -4.81
C THR A 133 12.64 16.80 -4.17
N THR A 134 13.13 15.64 -3.72
CA THR A 134 14.40 15.46 -3.03
C THR A 134 15.44 14.81 -3.95
N GLY A 135 16.46 15.57 -4.36
CA GLY A 135 17.59 14.99 -5.09
C GLY A 135 18.56 16.01 -5.68
N ASP A 136 19.80 15.55 -5.85
CA ASP A 136 20.91 16.24 -6.52
C ASP A 136 20.76 16.22 -8.06
N GLY A 137 19.52 16.21 -8.52
CA GLY A 137 19.17 16.23 -9.93
C GLY A 137 19.13 17.67 -10.44
N THR A 138 19.52 17.90 -11.69
CA THR A 138 19.08 19.13 -12.35
C THR A 138 17.54 19.15 -12.37
N LYS A 139 16.90 20.32 -12.44
CA LYS A 139 15.43 20.47 -12.43
C LYS A 139 14.69 19.48 -13.38
N ASP A 140 15.38 18.97 -14.40
CA ASP A 140 14.85 18.07 -15.42
C ASP A 140 15.23 16.57 -15.27
N LYS A 141 16.12 16.17 -14.33
CA LYS A 141 16.59 14.78 -14.22
C LYS A 141 16.86 14.32 -12.80
N LEU A 142 16.10 13.33 -12.32
CA LEU A 142 16.32 12.69 -11.02
C LEU A 142 17.68 12.00 -10.95
N GLY A 143 18.33 12.09 -9.78
CA GLY A 143 19.53 11.33 -9.47
C GLY A 143 19.31 9.80 -9.46
N PRO A 144 20.39 9.00 -9.46
CA PRO A 144 20.31 7.54 -9.43
C PRO A 144 19.44 6.98 -8.30
N LEU A 145 19.68 7.43 -7.06
CA LEU A 145 18.94 6.95 -5.89
C LEU A 145 17.46 7.34 -5.94
N SER A 146 17.16 8.60 -6.26
CA SER A 146 15.78 9.09 -6.33
C SER A 146 14.99 8.38 -7.44
N SER A 147 15.62 8.12 -8.60
CA SER A 147 15.00 7.36 -9.69
C SER A 147 14.67 5.92 -9.27
N LEU A 148 15.59 5.27 -8.57
CA LEU A 148 15.39 3.93 -8.03
C LEU A 148 14.24 3.91 -7.02
N ALA A 149 14.24 4.85 -6.07
CA ALA A 149 13.22 4.96 -5.03
C ALA A 149 11.82 5.19 -5.62
N VAL A 150 11.66 6.15 -6.54
CA VAL A 150 10.40 6.44 -7.23
C VAL A 150 9.85 5.19 -7.92
N LYS A 151 10.72 4.43 -8.60
CA LYS A 151 10.31 3.19 -9.27
C LYS A 151 9.88 2.12 -8.28
N LEU A 152 10.60 1.98 -7.17
CA LEU A 152 10.31 1.01 -6.12
C LEU A 152 8.96 1.30 -5.43
N PHE A 153 8.68 2.57 -5.10
CA PHE A 153 7.40 2.98 -4.51
C PHE A 153 6.22 2.96 -5.48
N SER A 154 6.47 2.79 -6.78
CA SER A 154 5.40 2.60 -7.77
C SER A 154 4.86 1.16 -7.79
N VAL A 155 5.54 0.21 -7.14
CA VAL A 155 5.10 -1.19 -7.07
C VAL A 155 3.98 -1.31 -6.04
N ARG A 156 2.87 -1.91 -6.46
CA ARG A 156 1.75 -2.25 -5.57
C ARG A 156 1.94 -3.66 -5.02
N PRO A 157 1.92 -3.84 -3.69
CA PRO A 157 2.20 -5.14 -3.09
C PRO A 157 1.00 -6.10 -3.10
N HIS A 158 -0.19 -5.65 -3.51
CA HIS A 158 -1.43 -6.40 -3.40
C HIS A 158 -2.21 -6.41 -4.72
N ALA A 159 -3.00 -7.46 -4.92
CA ALA A 159 -3.94 -7.59 -6.02
C ALA A 159 -5.34 -7.07 -5.68
N ALA A 160 -5.60 -6.58 -4.46
CA ALA A 160 -6.94 -6.16 -4.01
C ALA A 160 -7.66 -5.17 -4.95
N SER A 161 -6.94 -4.31 -5.68
CA SER A 161 -7.58 -3.46 -6.69
C SER A 161 -8.13 -4.26 -7.88
N CYS A 162 -7.39 -5.29 -8.32
CA CYS A 162 -7.86 -6.25 -9.30
C CYS A 162 -8.99 -7.10 -8.71
N GLU A 163 -8.85 -7.61 -7.49
CA GLU A 163 -9.89 -8.42 -6.83
C GLU A 163 -11.20 -7.65 -6.67
N ARG A 164 -11.17 -6.37 -6.30
CA ARG A 164 -12.38 -5.52 -6.29
C ARG A 164 -13.01 -5.42 -7.68
N ILE A 165 -12.21 -5.24 -8.73
CA ILE A 165 -12.74 -5.21 -10.11
C ILE A 165 -13.35 -6.57 -10.47
N TRP A 166 -12.69 -7.68 -10.13
CA TRP A 166 -13.20 -9.03 -10.41
C TRP A 166 -14.45 -9.36 -9.59
N SER A 167 -14.52 -8.92 -8.34
CA SER A 167 -15.70 -9.02 -7.47
C SER A 167 -16.87 -8.22 -8.04
N CYS A 168 -16.65 -6.98 -8.49
CA CYS A 168 -17.65 -6.19 -9.21
C CYS A 168 -18.11 -6.87 -10.52
N CYS A 169 -17.26 -7.68 -11.14
CA CYS A 169 -17.58 -8.46 -12.34
C CYS A 169 -18.15 -9.84 -12.03
N GLY A 170 -18.39 -10.16 -10.75
CA GLY A 170 -18.93 -11.44 -10.31
C GLY A 170 -20.26 -11.78 -10.99
N TRP A 171 -21.09 -10.78 -11.31
CA TRP A 171 -22.33 -11.00 -12.05
C TRP A 171 -22.14 -11.46 -13.52
N ILE A 172 -21.00 -11.16 -14.15
CA ILE A 172 -20.67 -11.62 -15.53
C ILE A 172 -20.09 -13.03 -15.51
N LEU A 173 -19.34 -13.34 -14.44
CA LEU A 173 -18.53 -14.55 -14.30
C LEU A 173 -19.09 -15.53 -13.26
N GLY A 174 -20.32 -15.31 -12.80
CA GLY A 174 -20.99 -16.11 -11.77
C GLY A 174 -21.22 -17.56 -12.21
N ASP A 175 -22.08 -18.26 -11.49
CA ASP A 175 -22.15 -19.73 -11.54
C ASP A 175 -22.53 -20.29 -12.92
N ARG A 176 -23.19 -19.49 -13.76
CA ARG A 176 -23.49 -19.84 -15.15
C ARG A 176 -22.27 -19.61 -16.04
N ARG A 177 -21.80 -20.69 -16.65
CA ARG A 177 -20.66 -20.69 -17.58
C ARG A 177 -20.92 -19.79 -18.80
N THR A 178 -20.40 -18.56 -18.77
CA THR A 178 -20.51 -17.63 -19.90
C THR A 178 -19.48 -17.98 -20.99
N ARG A 179 -19.91 -18.16 -22.24
CA ARG A 179 -19.00 -18.34 -23.40
C ARG A 179 -18.41 -17.02 -23.89
N LEU A 180 -18.02 -16.15 -22.95
CA LEU A 180 -17.44 -14.84 -23.25
C LEU A 180 -15.93 -14.99 -23.51
N GLY A 181 -15.48 -14.54 -24.68
CA GLY A 181 -14.07 -14.40 -24.97
C GLY A 181 -13.43 -13.28 -24.14
N THR A 182 -12.13 -13.36 -23.87
CA THR A 182 -11.39 -12.39 -23.06
C THR A 182 -11.54 -10.94 -23.53
N LYS A 183 -11.54 -10.70 -24.85
CA LYS A 183 -11.73 -9.35 -25.43
C LYS A 183 -13.12 -8.77 -25.15
N ASN A 184 -14.15 -9.62 -25.17
CA ASN A 184 -15.53 -9.19 -24.91
C ASN A 184 -15.71 -8.89 -23.44
N LEU A 185 -15.17 -9.77 -22.57
CA LEU A 185 -15.13 -9.54 -21.13
C LEU A 185 -14.42 -8.22 -20.81
N GLU A 186 -13.22 -8.00 -21.33
CA GLU A 186 -12.47 -6.75 -21.15
C GLU A 186 -13.28 -5.52 -21.59
N SER A 187 -13.97 -5.62 -22.74
CA SER A 187 -14.80 -4.52 -23.26
C SER A 187 -15.99 -4.22 -22.34
N ILE A 188 -16.70 -5.25 -21.86
CA ILE A 188 -17.82 -5.11 -20.92
C ILE A 188 -17.34 -4.48 -19.61
N VAL A 189 -16.21 -4.96 -19.06
CA VAL A 189 -15.64 -4.42 -17.83
C VAL A 189 -15.25 -2.94 -17.99
N LYS A 190 -14.65 -2.56 -19.12
CA LYS A 190 -14.31 -1.15 -19.40
C LYS A 190 -15.55 -0.26 -19.49
N ILE A 191 -16.60 -0.71 -20.18
CA ILE A 191 -17.87 0.03 -20.30
C ILE A 191 -18.51 0.18 -18.92
N SER A 192 -18.62 -0.91 -18.16
CA SER A 192 -19.18 -0.91 -16.81
C SER A 192 -18.41 0.03 -15.87
N SER A 193 -17.07 -0.06 -15.85
CA SER A 193 -16.24 0.83 -15.05
C SER A 193 -16.41 2.30 -15.41
N TYR A 194 -16.56 2.63 -16.71
CA TYR A 194 -16.82 3.99 -17.17
C TYR A 194 -18.20 4.47 -16.73
N LEU A 195 -19.26 3.67 -16.93
CA LEU A 195 -20.62 4.02 -16.54
C LEU A 195 -20.76 4.22 -15.03
N ILE A 196 -20.15 3.36 -14.21
CA ILE A 196 -20.14 3.52 -12.75
C ILE A 196 -19.43 4.82 -12.35
N SER A 197 -18.30 5.13 -12.98
CA SER A 197 -17.51 6.33 -12.66
C SER A 197 -18.18 7.63 -13.13
N ASN A 198 -19.01 7.56 -14.18
CA ASN A 198 -19.67 8.70 -14.80
C ASN A 198 -21.20 8.63 -14.68
N ALA A 199 -21.71 7.89 -13.70
CA ALA A 199 -23.13 7.56 -13.58
C ALA A 199 -24.02 8.82 -13.58
N LYS A 200 -23.57 9.89 -12.91
CA LYS A 200 -24.26 11.19 -12.88
C LYS A 200 -24.42 11.87 -14.24
N GLN A 201 -23.52 11.60 -15.19
CA GLN A 201 -23.48 12.26 -16.50
C GLN A 201 -24.12 11.39 -17.58
N GLU A 202 -23.97 10.08 -17.48
CA GLU A 202 -24.37 9.13 -18.53
C GLU A 202 -25.73 8.47 -18.28
N LEU A 203 -26.14 8.35 -17.01
CA LEU A 203 -27.41 7.71 -16.66
C LEU A 203 -28.47 8.78 -16.38
N HIS A 204 -29.46 8.87 -17.27
CA HIS A 204 -30.52 9.88 -17.23
C HIS A 204 -31.33 9.87 -15.93
N TYR A 205 -31.39 8.73 -15.23
CA TYR A 205 -32.17 8.56 -14.01
C TYR A 205 -31.33 8.48 -12.72
N TYR A 206 -30.02 8.72 -12.81
CA TYR A 206 -29.14 8.55 -11.65
C TYR A 206 -29.39 9.60 -10.57
N GLY A 207 -29.75 9.15 -9.37
CA GLY A 207 -29.97 10.01 -8.20
C GLY A 207 -31.28 10.81 -8.22
N LEU A 208 -32.23 10.46 -9.08
CA LEU A 208 -33.58 11.02 -9.06
C LEU A 208 -34.46 10.21 -8.09
N GLU A 209 -35.20 10.91 -7.23
CA GLU A 209 -36.31 10.34 -6.46
C GLU A 209 -37.53 10.27 -7.39
N LEU A 210 -37.69 9.13 -8.08
CA LEU A 210 -38.82 8.90 -8.97
C LEU A 210 -40.05 8.46 -8.18
N THR A 211 -41.22 8.95 -8.56
CA THR A 211 -42.50 8.48 -8.02
C THR A 211 -42.88 7.12 -8.62
N GLU A 212 -43.76 6.39 -7.93
CA GLU A 212 -44.19 5.04 -8.34
C GLU A 212 -44.79 5.01 -9.77
N GLU A 213 -45.48 6.09 -10.16
CA GLU A 213 -46.06 6.26 -11.50
C GLU A 213 -44.98 6.46 -12.58
N GLU A 214 -43.94 7.23 -12.29
CA GLU A 214 -42.81 7.48 -13.20
C GLU A 214 -41.96 6.21 -13.38
N ILE A 215 -41.77 5.44 -12.31
CA ILE A 215 -41.10 4.13 -12.35
C ILE A 215 -41.85 3.17 -13.28
N GLN A 216 -43.19 3.12 -13.21
CA GLN A 216 -44.01 2.26 -14.09
C GLN A 216 -43.89 2.65 -15.57
N THR A 217 -43.79 3.94 -15.89
CA THR A 217 -43.56 4.37 -17.28
C THR A 217 -42.17 4.01 -17.80
N VAL A 218 -41.13 4.10 -16.96
CA VAL A 218 -39.77 3.68 -17.32
C VAL A 218 -39.68 2.18 -17.57
N PHE A 219 -40.39 1.36 -16.77
CA PHE A 219 -40.45 -0.08 -16.98
C PHE A 219 -41.18 -0.49 -18.27
N GLN A 220 -42.19 0.26 -18.70
CA GLN A 220 -42.90 0.02 -19.96
C GLN A 220 -42.00 0.24 -21.19
N ASP A 221 -41.00 1.11 -21.10
CA ASP A 221 -40.04 1.39 -22.18
C ASP A 221 -38.89 0.36 -22.25
N ILE A 222 -38.66 -0.42 -21.19
CA ILE A 222 -37.49 -1.29 -21.01
C ILE A 222 -37.75 -2.76 -21.37
N ASP A 223 -39.00 -3.14 -21.68
CA ASP A 223 -39.47 -4.55 -21.81
C ASP A 223 -38.67 -5.41 -22.81
N LEU A 224 -37.51 -5.90 -22.34
CA LEU A 224 -36.60 -6.83 -23.00
C LEU A 224 -35.91 -7.64 -21.89
N PHE A 225 -36.36 -8.90 -21.77
CA PHE A 225 -35.82 -10.04 -21.02
C PHE A 225 -36.32 -10.21 -19.57
N TYR A 226 -37.47 -10.87 -19.44
CA TYR A 226 -37.67 -11.88 -18.40
C TYR A 226 -37.19 -13.22 -18.95
N GLU A 227 -36.30 -13.89 -18.21
CA GLU A 227 -36.27 -15.37 -18.16
C GLU A 227 -35.59 -15.83 -16.86
N ASP A 228 -36.46 -16.34 -15.99
CA ASP A 228 -36.33 -17.36 -14.96
C ASP A 228 -35.31 -17.22 -13.81
N GLU A 229 -35.89 -16.94 -12.64
CA GLU A 229 -35.34 -17.27 -11.32
C GLU A 229 -35.23 -18.79 -11.18
N GLU A 230 -34.00 -19.29 -11.05
CA GLU A 230 -33.75 -20.56 -10.39
C GLU A 230 -33.06 -20.26 -9.05
N GLU A 231 -33.76 -20.56 -7.97
CA GLU A 231 -33.17 -20.67 -6.63
C GLU A 231 -32.27 -21.91 -6.61
N GLU A 232 -30.98 -21.72 -6.34
CA GLU A 232 -30.09 -22.80 -5.92
C GLU A 232 -29.62 -22.56 -4.48
N ASN A 233 -29.81 -23.58 -3.64
CA ASN A 233 -29.28 -23.65 -2.29
C ASN A 233 -27.74 -23.65 -2.32
N PHE A 234 -27.14 -22.80 -1.50
CA PHE A 234 -25.71 -22.82 -1.22
C PHE A 234 -25.44 -23.82 -0.10
N ASP A 235 -24.90 -25.00 -0.43
CA ASP A 235 -24.26 -25.85 0.58
C ASP A 235 -22.82 -25.35 0.80
N ASP A 236 -22.54 -25.01 2.05
CA ASP A 236 -21.28 -24.46 2.55
C ASP A 236 -20.05 -25.27 2.13
N LEU A 237 -18.98 -24.55 1.76
CA LEU A 237 -17.64 -25.09 1.59
C LEU A 237 -17.05 -25.44 2.96
N ASP A 238 -16.78 -26.72 3.19
CA ASP A 238 -16.02 -27.22 4.33
C ASP A 238 -14.53 -26.84 4.16
N GLU A 239 -14.07 -25.93 5.00
CA GLU A 239 -12.65 -25.63 5.19
C GLU A 239 -12.04 -26.71 6.10
N SER A 240 -11.23 -27.59 5.51
CA SER A 240 -10.24 -28.36 6.29
C SER A 240 -8.85 -28.02 5.81
N GLU A 241 -8.14 -27.20 6.60
CA GLU A 241 -6.68 -27.15 6.55
C GLU A 241 -6.13 -28.23 7.48
N ASP A 242 -5.37 -29.16 6.91
CA ASP A 242 -4.58 -30.13 7.66
C ASP A 242 -3.50 -29.41 8.48
N LEU A 243 -3.54 -29.57 9.80
CA LEU A 243 -2.45 -29.19 10.69
C LEU A 243 -1.27 -30.14 10.47
N ILE A 244 -0.25 -29.65 9.75
CA ILE A 244 1.05 -30.34 9.68
C ILE A 244 1.75 -30.19 11.04
N ASP A 245 1.95 -31.33 11.69
CA ASP A 245 2.79 -31.48 12.87
C ASP A 245 4.26 -31.32 12.44
N PHE A 246 4.93 -30.32 12.99
CA PHE A 246 6.34 -30.06 12.75
C PHE A 246 7.06 -30.18 14.09
N ASP A 247 8.16 -30.94 14.11
CA ASP A 247 9.11 -30.96 15.22
C ASP A 247 9.64 -29.53 15.46
N ILE A 248 9.24 -28.93 16.59
CA ILE A 248 9.58 -27.56 16.95
C ILE A 248 10.92 -27.57 17.71
N GLU A 249 12.00 -27.20 17.02
CA GLU A 249 13.23 -26.75 17.67
C GLU A 249 13.06 -25.31 18.19
N ASP A 250 13.70 -24.98 19.33
CA ASP A 250 13.68 -23.61 19.89
C ASP A 250 14.34 -22.63 18.90
N GLN A 251 13.53 -21.79 18.26
CA GLN A 251 14.00 -20.75 17.36
C GLN A 251 13.61 -19.36 17.87
N ASN A 252 14.53 -18.40 17.73
CA ASN A 252 14.23 -16.99 17.89
C ASN A 252 13.65 -16.44 16.57
N LEU A 253 13.00 -15.27 16.63
CA LEU A 253 12.51 -14.56 15.45
C LEU A 253 13.70 -14.15 14.56
N GLU A 254 13.79 -14.69 13.35
CA GLU A 254 14.96 -14.50 12.49
C GLU A 254 15.11 -13.07 11.96
N ILE A 255 14.00 -12.31 11.90
CA ILE A 255 14.03 -10.88 11.56
C ILE A 255 14.90 -10.08 12.54
N GLU A 256 15.12 -10.57 13.77
CA GLU A 256 16.03 -9.95 14.73
C GLU A 256 17.49 -9.94 14.25
N ASN A 257 17.87 -10.79 13.29
CA ASN A 257 19.19 -10.72 12.66
C ASN A 257 19.35 -9.46 11.80
N LEU A 258 18.24 -8.91 11.30
CA LEU A 258 18.20 -7.75 10.42
C LEU A 258 17.89 -6.46 11.17
N ILE A 259 16.95 -6.53 12.12
CA ILE A 259 16.33 -5.37 12.78
C ILE A 259 16.37 -5.54 14.29
N ALA A 260 16.76 -4.49 15.00
CA ALA A 260 16.61 -4.41 16.45
C ALA A 260 15.14 -4.07 16.79
N LEU A 261 14.35 -5.11 17.11
CA LEU A 261 12.93 -4.94 17.45
C LEU A 261 12.67 -4.16 18.75
N ASN A 262 13.65 -4.11 19.67
CA ASN A 262 13.51 -3.43 20.96
C ASN A 262 13.54 -1.89 20.88
N ASN A 263 13.91 -1.33 19.73
CA ASN A 263 14.09 0.12 19.55
C ASN A 263 12.93 0.78 18.78
N ILE A 264 11.92 0.01 18.40
CA ILE A 264 10.76 0.49 17.64
C ILE A 264 9.61 0.60 18.64
N GLU A 265 9.70 1.57 19.55
CA GLU A 265 8.56 1.92 20.38
C GLU A 265 7.39 2.29 19.46
N SER A 266 6.25 1.69 19.75
CA SER A 266 5.00 1.89 19.06
C SER A 266 4.64 3.38 19.03
N ASN A 267 4.89 4.05 17.91
CA ASN A 267 4.09 5.21 17.53
C ASN A 267 2.68 4.69 17.21
N ASN A 268 1.95 4.36 18.28
CA ASN A 268 0.52 4.12 18.30
C ASN A 268 -0.16 5.47 18.14
N ASP A 269 -0.23 5.94 16.89
CA ASP A 269 -1.44 6.64 16.46
C ASP A 269 -2.39 5.54 15.98
N ASP A 270 -2.97 4.83 16.95
CA ASP A 270 -4.11 3.95 16.72
C ASP A 270 -5.30 4.85 16.35
N GLU A 271 -5.54 5.00 15.04
CA GLU A 271 -6.91 5.23 14.58
C GLU A 271 -7.71 3.99 14.96
N ASN A 272 -8.42 4.14 16.08
CA ASN A 272 -9.49 3.27 16.56
C ASN A 272 -10.45 2.96 15.40
N ILE A 273 -10.26 1.83 14.73
CA ILE A 273 -11.30 1.23 13.88
C ILE A 273 -12.32 0.63 14.84
N ASN A 274 -13.23 1.49 15.30
CA ASN A 274 -14.46 1.05 15.92
C ASN A 274 -15.49 0.99 14.78
N ASP A 275 -15.75 -0.22 14.31
CA ASP A 275 -16.93 -0.52 13.51
C ASP A 275 -18.16 -0.08 14.30
N ASN A 276 -18.87 0.93 13.80
CA ASN A 276 -20.30 1.07 14.02
C ASN A 276 -20.91 1.88 12.88
N ASN A 277 -21.54 1.15 11.96
CA ASN A 277 -22.65 1.67 11.18
C ASN A 277 -23.70 2.25 12.14
N ASN A 278 -23.98 3.56 12.04
CA ASN A 278 -25.33 4.05 11.77
C ASN A 278 -25.38 5.59 11.74
N ASN A 279 -26.00 6.07 10.65
CA ASN A 279 -26.75 7.32 10.51
C ASN A 279 -26.05 8.67 10.66
N LEU A 280 -25.92 9.31 9.50
CA LEU A 280 -26.24 10.72 9.25
C LEU A 280 -27.26 11.28 10.26
N ASN A 281 -26.87 12.34 10.98
CA ASN A 281 -27.58 13.61 10.92
C ASN A 281 -26.73 14.76 11.49
N GLU A 282 -27.00 15.91 10.90
CA GLU A 282 -26.50 17.26 11.15
C GLU A 282 -26.29 17.60 12.63
N ASP A 283 -25.20 18.30 12.94
CA ASP A 283 -25.31 19.64 13.51
C ASP A 283 -23.94 20.36 13.52
N LEU A 284 -23.94 21.51 12.84
CA LEU A 284 -22.92 22.54 12.89
C LEU A 284 -22.84 23.11 14.31
N ASN A 285 -21.63 23.32 14.85
CA ASN A 285 -21.28 24.55 15.58
C ASN A 285 -19.78 24.63 15.92
N ASN A 286 -19.16 25.64 15.31
CA ASN A 286 -18.12 26.55 15.81
C ASN A 286 -16.96 26.00 16.67
N GLU A 287 -15.81 25.82 16.03
CA GLU A 287 -14.52 26.24 16.59
C GLU A 287 -13.88 27.23 15.60
N GLU A 288 -13.44 28.38 16.10
CA GLU A 288 -12.85 29.48 15.33
C GLU A 288 -11.61 28.98 14.56
N ILE A 289 -11.70 29.00 13.23
CA ILE A 289 -10.55 28.80 12.35
C ILE A 289 -9.77 30.11 12.35
N GLU A 290 -8.53 30.10 12.84
CA GLU A 290 -7.59 31.19 12.61
C GLU A 290 -7.42 31.39 11.10
N GLU A 291 -7.79 32.58 10.63
CA GLU A 291 -7.76 32.94 9.22
C GLU A 291 -6.32 32.91 8.71
N PHE A 292 -6.07 32.08 7.70
CA PHE A 292 -4.76 31.94 7.06
C PHE A 292 -4.38 33.24 6.35
N ASP A 293 -3.36 33.92 6.87
CA ASP A 293 -2.84 35.18 6.29
C ASP A 293 -1.95 34.86 5.07
N GLU A 294 -2.59 34.90 3.90
CA GLU A 294 -1.99 34.61 2.59
C GLU A 294 -0.87 35.61 2.24
N ASP A 295 -0.93 36.84 2.77
CA ASP A 295 0.04 37.90 2.52
C ASP A 295 1.34 37.67 3.29
N GLN A 296 1.25 37.12 4.51
CA GLN A 296 2.43 36.76 5.30
C GLN A 296 3.19 35.57 4.67
N PHE A 297 2.47 34.57 4.16
CA PHE A 297 3.08 33.42 3.49
C PHE A 297 3.73 33.80 2.15
N GLY A 298 3.09 34.68 1.38
CA GLY A 298 3.65 35.21 0.12
C GLY A 298 4.96 35.98 0.33
N ALA A 299 5.05 36.79 1.38
CA ALA A 299 6.25 37.57 1.70
C ALA A 299 7.43 36.71 2.15
N GLU A 300 7.19 35.65 2.92
CA GLU A 300 8.23 34.70 3.32
C GLU A 300 8.76 33.90 2.11
N PHE A 301 7.88 33.53 1.18
CA PHE A 301 8.26 32.77 -0.03
C PHE A 301 9.05 33.61 -1.04
N GLU A 302 8.69 34.89 -1.25
CA GLU A 302 9.48 35.80 -2.09
C GLU A 302 10.87 36.07 -1.51
N SER A 303 10.99 36.18 -0.18
CA SER A 303 12.29 36.39 0.48
C SER A 303 13.27 35.21 0.32
N MET A 304 12.75 34.00 0.06
CA MET A 304 13.55 32.79 -0.19
C MET A 304 14.01 32.65 -1.65
N LEU A 305 13.46 33.42 -2.58
CA LEU A 305 13.80 33.37 -4.01
C LEU A 305 14.92 34.36 -4.41
N ASP A 306 15.32 35.26 -3.51
CA ASP A 306 16.30 36.33 -3.77
C ASP A 306 17.73 36.04 -3.23
N TYR A 307 18.13 34.77 -3.15
CA TYR A 307 19.53 34.37 -2.96
C TYR A 307 20.05 33.43 -4.05
#